data_AF-A0A2V5VL36-F1
#
_entry.id   AF-A0A2V5VL36-F1
#
_cell.length_a   1.000
_cell.length_b   1.000
_cell.length_c   1.000
_cell.angle_alpha   90.00
_cell.angle_beta   90.00
_cell.angle_gamma   90.00
#
_symmetry.space_group_name_H-M   'P 1'
#
loop_
_entity.id
_entity.type
_entity.pdbx_description
1 polymer ?
#
loop_
_entity_poly.entity_id
_entity_poly.type
_entity_poly.pdbx_seq_one_letter_code
_entity_poly.pdbx_strand_id
1 'polypeptide(L)' 'MSSQPIQLTSARSGTDLVINWTGGQGPFTLQRRADLNASTAWQDVGGAISGNTVTVNNAFTGLQGYYRIKGQ' A
#
# COMPACT_ATOMS: atom_id res chain seq x y z
N MET A 1 -3.33 -4.65 23.23
CA MET A 1 -2.03 -5.09 22.68
C MET A 1 -1.58 -4.01 21.71
N SER A 2 -0.35 -3.48 21.82
CA SER A 2 0.13 -2.49 20.85
C SER A 2 0.44 -3.20 19.53
N SER A 3 -0.08 -2.71 18.41
CA SER A 3 0.27 -3.27 17.10
C SER A 3 1.75 -2.98 16.82
N GLN A 4 2.47 -3.97 16.28
CA GLN A 4 3.85 -3.77 15.84
C GLN A 4 3.87 -2.78 14.67
N PRO A 5 4.93 -1.97 14.48
CA PRO A 5 5.05 -1.12 13.31
C PRO A 5 4.93 -1.92 12.01
N ILE A 6 4.25 -1.37 11.00
CA ILE A 6 4.22 -1.97 9.67
C ILE A 6 5.58 -1.79 9.01
N GLN A 7 6.20 -2.90 8.63
CA GLN A 7 7.46 -2.93 7.88
C GLN A 7 7.18 -3.39 6.45
N LEU A 8 7.46 -2.54 5.46
CA LEU A 8 7.10 -2.76 4.06
C LEU A 8 8.31 -3.21 3.24
N THR A 9 8.09 -4.19 2.38
CA THR A 9 8.98 -4.56 1.28
C THR A 9 8.22 -4.44 -0.04
N SER A 10 8.93 -4.14 -1.12
CA SER A 10 8.31 -4.02 -2.43
C SER A 10 9.19 -4.65 -3.50
N ALA A 11 8.54 -5.20 -4.52
CA ALA A 11 9.19 -5.78 -5.69
C ALA A 11 8.39 -5.42 -6.94
N ARG A 12 9.08 -5.32 -8.07
CA ARG A 12 8.45 -5.19 -9.38
C ARG A 12 8.25 -6.58 -9.99
N SER A 13 7.06 -6.85 -10.51
CA SER A 13 6.73 -8.05 -11.27
C SER A 13 6.14 -7.63 -12.62
N GLY A 14 6.96 -7.64 -13.67
CA GLY A 14 6.55 -7.11 -14.98
C GLY A 14 6.18 -5.61 -14.90
N THR A 15 4.91 -5.29 -15.14
CA THR A 15 4.35 -3.93 -15.03
C THR A 15 3.76 -3.62 -13.66
N ASP A 16 3.73 -4.60 -12.76
CA ASP A 16 3.03 -4.54 -11.49
C ASP A 16 3.99 -4.28 -10.33
N LEU A 17 3.47 -3.67 -9.27
CA LEU A 17 4.16 -3.48 -8.00
C LEU A 17 3.57 -4.44 -6.97
N VAL A 18 4.38 -5.37 -6.48
CA VAL A 18 4.03 -6.25 -5.37
C VAL A 18 4.53 -5.63 -4.08
N ILE A 19 3.62 -5.44 -3.12
CA ILE A 19 3.91 -4.90 -1.79
C ILE A 19 3.62 -5.99 -0.78
N ASN A 20 4.62 -6.33 0.03
CA ASN A 20 4.47 -7.25 1.16
C ASN A 20 4.79 -6.48 2.46
N TRP A 21 4.14 -6.83 3.56
CA TRP A 21 4.44 -6.22 4.85
C TRP A 21 4.36 -7.21 6.00
N THR A 22 5.03 -6.88 7.10
CA THR A 22 4.87 -7.55 8.39
C THR A 22 4.45 -6.54 9.45
N GLY A 23 3.97 -7.04 10.59
CA GLY A 23 3.44 -6.19 11.66
C GLY A 23 2.09 -5.55 11.34
N GLY A 24 1.71 -4.57 12.14
CA GLY A 24 0.39 -3.93 12.12
C GLY A 24 -0.73 -4.82 12.67
N GLN A 25 -1.92 -4.24 12.73
CA GLN A 25 -3.16 -4.95 13.05
C GLN A 25 -4.15 -4.73 11.91
N GLY A 26 -4.66 -5.83 11.34
CA GLY A 26 -5.65 -5.79 10.27
C GLY A 26 -7.06 -5.44 10.77
N PRO A 27 -8.04 -5.24 9.86
CA PRO A 27 -7.88 -5.28 8.41
C PRO A 27 -7.00 -4.15 7.90
N PHE A 28 -6.29 -4.40 6.80
CA PHE A 28 -5.42 -3.42 6.17
C PHE A 28 -6.11 -2.73 4.99
N THR A 29 -5.67 -1.52 4.67
CA THR A 29 -6.09 -0.80 3.46
C THR A 29 -4.86 -0.31 2.71
N LEU A 30 -4.80 -0.60 1.41
CA LEU A 30 -3.86 0.04 0.52
C LEU A 30 -4.34 1.46 0.26
N GLN A 31 -3.47 2.44 0.46
CA GLN A 31 -3.77 3.83 0.12
C GLN A 31 -2.80 4.35 -0.93
N ARG A 32 -3.28 5.23 -1.81
CA ARG A 32 -2.51 5.88 -2.87
C ARG A 32 -2.67 7.40 -2.81
N ARG A 33 -1.63 8.12 -3.21
CA ARG A 33 -1.71 9.52 -3.64
C ARG A 33 -0.83 9.77 -4.86
N ALA A 34 -1.14 10.81 -5.63
CA ALA A 34 -0.46 11.11 -6.89
C ALA A 34 0.91 11.79 -6.68
N ASP A 35 1.06 12.55 -5.59
CA ASP A 35 2.25 13.35 -5.30
C ASP A 35 2.62 13.29 -3.81
N LEU A 36 3.74 13.91 -3.43
CA LEU A 36 4.20 14.00 -2.04
C LEU A 36 3.66 15.22 -1.28
N ASN A 37 2.79 16.04 -1.87
CA ASN A 37 2.25 17.22 -1.21
C ASN A 37 1.44 16.79 0.03
N ALA A 38 1.68 17.46 1.16
CA ALA A 38 1.01 17.15 2.42
C ALA A 38 -0.49 17.45 2.38
N SER A 39 -0.95 18.37 1.52
CA SER A 39 -2.37 18.66 1.32
C SER A 39 -3.10 17.60 0.49
N THR A 40 -2.37 16.80 -0.30
CA THR A 40 -2.96 15.72 -1.09
C THR A 40 -3.32 14.55 -0.19
N ALA A 41 -4.63 14.34 0.01
CA ALA A 41 -5.15 13.27 0.83
C ALA A 41 -4.81 11.89 0.24
N TRP A 42 -4.48 10.95 1.13
CA TRP A 42 -4.39 9.53 0.80
C TRP A 42 -5.79 8.98 0.51
N GLN A 43 -5.94 8.29 -0.61
CA GLN A 43 -7.18 7.66 -1.03
C GLN A 43 -7.08 6.15 -0.87
N ASP A 44 -8.16 5.52 -0.42
CA ASP A 44 -8.24 4.06 -0.34
C ASP A 44 -8.28 3.46 -1.74
N VAL A 45 -7.54 2.38 -1.95
CA VAL A 45 -7.48 1.62 -3.21
C VAL A 45 -8.03 0.23 -2.95
N GLY A 46 -9.20 -0.05 -3.51
CA GLY A 46 -9.88 -1.34 -3.32
C GLY A 46 -10.50 -1.49 -1.93
N GLY A 47 -10.69 -2.73 -1.50
CA GLY A 47 -11.32 -3.09 -0.22
C GLY A 47 -10.32 -3.41 0.90
N ALA A 48 -10.86 -3.83 2.04
CA ALA A 48 -10.08 -4.33 3.16
C ALA A 48 -9.26 -5.58 2.78
N ILE A 49 -8.01 -5.61 3.21
CA ILE A 49 -7.07 -6.70 2.96
C ILE A 49 -6.87 -7.47 4.26
N SER A 50 -7.18 -8.78 4.23
CA SER A 50 -6.99 -9.69 5.36
C SER A 50 -5.58 -10.28 5.43
N GLY A 51 -4.87 -10.31 4.31
CA GLY A 51 -3.50 -10.79 4.21
C GLY A 51 -2.45 -9.70 4.38
N ASN A 52 -1.20 -10.05 4.06
CA ASN A 52 -0.02 -9.20 4.22
C ASN A 52 0.68 -8.91 2.88
N THR A 53 -0.07 -9.04 1.78
CA THR A 53 0.41 -8.79 0.43
C THR A 53 -0.67 -8.10 -0.40
N VAL A 54 -0.25 -7.22 -1.31
CA VAL A 54 -1.13 -6.62 -2.32
C VAL A 54 -0.34 -6.37 -3.60
N THR A 55 -0.98 -6.61 -4.74
CA THR A 55 -0.42 -6.28 -6.06
C THR A 55 -1.13 -5.06 -6.62
N VAL A 56 -0.35 -4.05 -6.99
CA VAL A 56 -0.82 -2.89 -7.73
C VAL A 56 -0.53 -3.12 -9.21
N ASN A 57 -1.59 -3.46 -9.94
CA ASN A 57 -1.49 -3.75 -11.37
C ASN A 57 -1.10 -2.49 -12.17
N ASN A 58 -0.26 -2.64 -13.18
CA ASN A 58 0.18 -1.57 -14.10
C ASN A 58 0.84 -0.37 -13.40
N ALA A 59 1.39 -0.56 -12.20
CA ALA A 59 2.05 0.49 -11.42
C ALA A 59 3.23 1.16 -12.16
N PHE A 60 3.86 0.47 -13.12
CA PHE A 60 5.02 0.95 -13.86
C PHE A 60 4.74 1.34 -15.31
N THR A 61 3.49 1.36 -15.74
CA THR A 61 3.08 1.81 -17.09
C THR A 61 2.12 2.99 -17.04
N GLY A 62 1.56 3.31 -15.87
CA GLY A 62 0.67 4.46 -15.65
C GLY A 62 1.34 5.68 -15.03
N LEU A 63 0.50 6.60 -14.53
CA LEU A 63 0.94 7.77 -13.79
C LEU A 63 1.63 7.38 -12.49
N GLN A 64 2.67 8.15 -12.11
CA GLN A 64 3.34 7.98 -10.84
C GLN A 64 2.34 7.96 -9.67
N GLY A 65 2.68 7.21 -8.63
CA GLY A 65 1.88 7.15 -7.42
C GLY A 65 2.73 6.73 -6.23
N TYR A 66 2.32 7.20 -5.07
CA TYR A 66 2.89 6.83 -3.78
C TYR A 66 1.90 5.93 -3.07
N TYR A 67 2.40 4.89 -2.42
CA TYR A 67 1.60 3.87 -1.77
C TYR A 67 1.96 3.75 -0.29
N ARG A 68 0.96 3.48 0.55
CA ARG A 68 1.16 3.08 1.94
C ARG A 68 0.14 2.01 2.33
N ILE A 69 0.46 1.25 3.36
CA ILE A 69 -0.47 0.36 4.03
C ILE A 69 -0.94 1.02 5.32
N LYS A 70 -2.25 1.04 5.55
CA LYS A 70 -2.88 1.48 6.79
C LYS A 70 -3.47 0.26 7.51
N GLY A 71 -3.12 0.05 8.78
CA GLY A 71 -3.80 -0.88 9.69
C GLY A 71 -4.74 -0.15 10.64
N GLN A 72 -5.33 -0.90 11.60
CA GLN A 72 -6.10 -0.35 12.73
C GLN A 72 -5.23 0.41 13.73
#